data_AF-A0A7S4QAG1-F1
#
_entry.id   AF-A0A7S4QAG1-F1
#
_cell.length_a   1.000
_cell.length_b   1.000
_cell.length_c   1.000
_cell.angle_alpha   90.00
_cell.angle_beta   90.00
_cell.angle_gamma   90.00
#
_symmetry.space_group_name_H-M   'P 1'
#
loop_
_entity.id
_entity.type
_entity.pdbx_description
1 polymer ?
#
loop_
_entity_poly.entity_id
_entity_poly.type
_entity_poly.pdbx_seq_one_letter_code
_entity_poly.pdbx_strand_id
1 'polypeptide(L)'
;MEPFWLAPLLASVLNAPVLVQLNVAMLLEFPAVDAREVAAWWGLFRAMFAAPGTAAAVTSLFLQAQALEQCGRRFVYAPLLGLHTRAKAESPAPRREVMVHRSDDSFAQEGYARLLRRFAALWGRRAPQLAPRFVFIGQEDRPSFSEQAQYRALVVFPRQPHEVKLADAFAMELVTFVPDEPLAHRFVWPFARPFGFWTREADHRAAMWGRSPWRAAAPDCEPRAPARALDGMPLMLEPNASLSLASLAVQRFWWPWTEWAVLLQAGVQGFVSAPDLLVQLARLGSTEASAIQVRMRRAQVQRRHRTLRWWRRAAGAACHQMRRKSGGGK
;
A
#
# COMPACT_ATOMS: atom_id res chain seq x y z
N MET A 1 15.41 8.22 8.16
CA MET A 1 14.12 7.88 8.77
C MET A 1 14.42 6.78 9.77
N GLU A 2 14.17 7.04 11.04
CA GLU A 2 14.34 6.01 12.06
C GLU A 2 13.22 4.96 11.95
N PRO A 3 13.51 3.67 12.21
CA PRO A 3 12.50 2.64 12.38
C PRO A 3 11.40 3.09 13.33
N PHE A 4 10.15 2.77 12.99
CA PHE A 4 9.00 3.21 13.77
C PHE A 4 9.05 2.74 15.24
N TRP A 5 9.57 1.55 15.49
CA TRP A 5 9.71 1.01 16.85
C TRP A 5 10.67 1.83 17.73
N LEU A 6 11.61 2.59 17.13
CA LEU A 6 12.53 3.47 17.86
C LEU A 6 11.91 4.82 18.22
N ALA A 7 10.85 5.26 17.53
CA ALA A 7 10.29 6.59 17.74
C ALA A 7 9.87 6.88 19.20
N PRO A 8 9.19 5.95 19.92
CA PRO A 8 8.85 6.17 21.33
C PRO A 8 10.07 6.28 22.25
N LEU A 9 11.13 5.53 21.98
CA LEU A 9 12.38 5.58 22.74
C LEU A 9 13.13 6.88 22.49
N LEU A 10 13.20 7.33 21.25
CA LEU A 10 13.80 8.62 20.90
C LEU A 10 13.03 9.79 21.53
N ALA A 11 11.68 9.72 21.51
CA ALA A 11 10.86 10.74 22.15
C ALA A 11 11.09 10.83 23.66
N SER A 12 11.24 9.68 24.34
CA SER A 12 11.48 9.65 25.79
C SER A 12 12.87 10.20 26.14
N VAL A 13 13.90 9.84 25.37
CA VAL A 13 15.27 10.33 25.58
C VAL A 13 15.40 11.83 25.26
N LEU A 14 14.83 12.27 24.13
CA LEU A 14 14.96 13.66 23.67
C LEU A 14 14.02 14.63 24.41
N ASN A 15 12.98 14.13 25.09
CA ASN A 15 11.93 14.92 25.74
C ASN A 15 11.35 16.04 24.83
N ALA A 16 11.25 15.74 23.53
CA ALA A 16 10.90 16.67 22.48
C ALA A 16 9.69 16.16 21.66
N PRO A 17 8.88 17.06 21.07
CA PRO A 17 7.85 16.67 20.12
C PRO A 17 8.44 15.92 18.93
N VAL A 18 7.81 14.82 18.52
CA VAL A 18 8.26 14.02 17.37
C VAL A 18 7.22 14.04 16.25
N LEU A 19 7.72 14.10 15.01
CA LEU A 19 6.91 13.93 13.80
C LEU A 19 7.20 12.56 13.22
N VAL A 20 6.18 11.69 13.21
CA VAL A 20 6.32 10.29 12.80
C VAL A 20 5.59 10.04 11.48
N GLN A 21 6.29 9.40 10.54
CA GLN A 21 5.72 8.90 9.29
C GLN A 21 5.66 7.37 9.35
N LEU A 22 4.46 6.80 9.29
CA LEU A 22 4.23 5.36 9.31
C LEU A 22 4.15 4.82 7.89
N ASN A 23 5.08 3.93 7.54
CA ASN A 23 5.20 3.30 6.21
C ASN A 23 5.03 1.78 6.22
N VAL A 24 4.98 1.15 7.40
CA VAL A 24 4.87 -0.30 7.60
C VAL A 24 3.88 -0.58 8.72
N ALA A 25 3.22 -1.74 8.68
CA ALA A 25 2.31 -2.18 9.75
C ALA A 25 3.09 -2.32 11.07
N MET A 26 2.58 -1.72 12.15
CA MET A 26 3.36 -1.56 13.39
C MET A 26 3.77 -2.90 14.03
N LEU A 27 2.96 -3.95 13.86
CA LEU A 27 3.25 -5.28 14.40
C LEU A 27 4.31 -6.06 13.61
N LEU A 28 4.57 -5.73 12.33
CA LEU A 28 5.59 -6.41 11.52
C LEU A 28 7.02 -6.09 11.97
N GLU A 29 7.21 -5.04 12.77
CA GLU A 29 8.50 -4.67 13.38
C GLU A 29 8.86 -5.55 14.59
N PHE A 30 7.93 -6.39 15.08
CA PHE A 30 8.12 -7.19 16.30
C PHE A 30 7.97 -8.71 16.10
N PRO A 31 8.62 -9.33 15.09
CA PRO A 31 8.39 -10.75 14.79
C PRO A 31 8.87 -11.71 15.89
N ALA A 32 9.68 -11.27 16.87
CA ALA A 32 10.34 -12.14 17.86
C ALA A 32 10.30 -11.65 19.33
N VAL A 33 9.53 -10.62 19.66
CA VAL A 33 9.62 -9.90 20.95
C VAL A 33 8.62 -10.44 21.99
N ASP A 34 9.02 -10.52 23.27
CA ASP A 34 8.18 -10.99 24.39
C ASP A 34 6.88 -10.14 24.46
N ALA A 35 5.74 -10.77 24.77
CA ALA A 35 4.48 -10.07 24.99
C ALA A 35 4.62 -8.93 26.03
N ARG A 36 5.48 -9.09 27.04
CA ARG A 36 5.79 -8.05 28.02
C ARG A 36 6.49 -6.84 27.40
N GLU A 37 7.49 -7.08 26.56
CA GLU A 37 8.24 -6.03 25.86
C GLU A 37 7.33 -5.29 24.86
N VAL A 38 6.45 -6.02 24.16
CA VAL A 38 5.42 -5.41 23.30
C VAL A 38 4.47 -4.52 24.11
N ALA A 39 4.02 -4.97 25.29
CA ALA A 39 3.16 -4.18 26.17
C ALA A 39 3.86 -2.91 26.70
N ALA A 40 5.13 -3.03 27.11
CA ALA A 40 5.95 -1.90 27.53
C ALA A 40 6.14 -0.89 26.40
N TRP A 41 6.42 -1.37 25.19
CA TRP A 41 6.54 -0.54 24.00
C TRP A 41 5.23 0.21 23.69
N TRP A 42 4.07 -0.43 23.78
CA TRP A 42 2.78 0.24 23.63
C TRP A 42 2.55 1.31 24.70
N GLY A 43 3.03 1.10 25.92
CA GLY A 43 3.05 2.12 26.97
C GLY A 43 3.82 3.36 26.57
N LEU A 44 5.07 3.19 26.11
CA LEU A 44 5.92 4.27 25.61
C LEU A 44 5.31 4.98 24.40
N PHE A 45 4.76 4.21 23.47
CA PHE A 45 4.07 4.73 22.29
C PHE A 45 2.90 5.64 22.66
N ARG A 46 2.03 5.20 23.58
CA ARG A 46 0.91 6.01 24.06
C ARG A 46 1.39 7.29 24.74
N ALA A 47 2.43 7.20 25.57
CA ALA A 47 3.01 8.35 26.25
C ALA A 47 3.58 9.37 25.24
N MET A 48 4.34 8.92 24.25
CA MET A 48 4.86 9.77 23.16
C MET A 48 3.72 10.52 22.46
N PHE A 49 2.62 9.84 22.17
CA PHE A 49 1.48 10.40 21.45
C PHE A 49 0.51 11.23 22.29
N ALA A 50 0.63 11.17 23.62
CA ALA A 50 -0.01 12.08 24.56
C ALA A 50 0.81 13.37 24.73
N ALA A 51 2.11 13.36 24.40
CA ALA A 51 2.96 14.53 24.50
C ALA A 51 2.50 15.64 23.54
N PRO A 52 2.31 16.89 24.03
CA PRO A 52 1.93 18.02 23.20
C PRO A 52 2.94 18.28 22.07
N GLY A 53 2.44 18.51 20.86
CA GLY A 53 3.26 18.79 19.68
C GLY A 53 3.72 17.54 18.91
N THR A 54 3.55 16.33 19.47
CA THR A 54 3.77 15.09 18.72
C THR A 54 2.66 14.91 17.69
N ALA A 55 3.03 14.57 16.44
CA ALA A 55 2.08 14.27 15.39
C ALA A 55 2.54 13.08 14.55
N ALA A 56 1.58 12.33 14.01
CA ALA A 56 1.88 11.26 13.07
C ALA A 56 0.91 11.22 11.91
N ALA A 57 1.43 10.71 10.81
CA ALA A 57 0.67 10.38 9.63
C ALA A 57 1.05 9.01 9.08
N VAL A 58 0.08 8.39 8.41
CA VAL A 58 0.23 7.14 7.68
C VAL A 58 0.22 7.41 6.19
N THR A 59 0.95 6.59 5.43
CA THR A 59 1.11 6.79 3.98
C THR A 59 0.12 6.01 3.11
N SER A 60 -0.67 5.12 3.71
CA SER A 60 -1.80 4.45 3.06
C SER A 60 -3.02 4.39 3.99
N LEU A 61 -4.21 4.29 3.42
CA LEU A 61 -5.44 4.04 4.19
C LEU A 61 -5.41 2.68 4.88
N PHE A 62 -4.72 1.70 4.31
CA PHE A 62 -4.52 0.39 4.90
C PHE A 62 -3.74 0.51 6.22
N LEU A 63 -2.64 1.27 6.22
CA LEU A 63 -1.90 1.58 7.45
C LEU A 63 -2.73 2.39 8.45
N GLN A 64 -3.64 3.25 7.98
CA GLN A 64 -4.58 3.96 8.86
C GLN A 64 -5.50 2.98 9.59
N ALA A 65 -6.10 2.07 8.85
CA ALA A 65 -7.01 1.07 9.39
C ALA A 65 -6.25 0.11 10.31
N GLN A 66 -5.06 -0.35 9.91
CA GLN A 66 -4.19 -1.15 10.79
C GLN A 66 -3.83 -0.42 12.07
N ALA A 67 -3.53 0.88 12.00
CA ALA A 67 -3.22 1.63 13.20
C ALA A 67 -4.41 1.78 14.13
N LEU A 68 -5.60 2.01 13.59
CA LEU A 68 -6.83 1.98 14.36
C LEU A 68 -7.01 0.60 15.01
N GLU A 69 -6.85 -0.47 14.23
CA GLU A 69 -6.91 -1.88 14.65
C GLU A 69 -5.74 -2.34 15.52
N GLN A 70 -4.70 -1.55 15.74
CA GLN A 70 -3.56 -1.95 16.58
C GLN A 70 -3.46 -1.10 17.83
N CYS A 71 -3.81 0.18 17.77
CA CYS A 71 -3.64 1.07 18.92
C CYS A 71 -4.87 1.90 19.27
N GLY A 72 -6.01 1.64 18.61
CA GLY A 72 -7.25 2.38 18.81
C GLY A 72 -7.19 3.83 18.30
N ARG A 73 -6.12 4.22 17.60
CA ARG A 73 -5.89 5.59 17.14
C ARG A 73 -5.90 5.67 15.62
N ARG A 74 -6.73 6.57 15.11
CA ARG A 74 -6.74 6.92 13.68
C ARG A 74 -5.72 8.03 13.41
N PHE A 75 -4.64 7.69 12.72
CA PHE A 75 -3.65 8.68 12.28
C PHE A 75 -4.11 9.41 11.02
N VAL A 76 -3.59 10.62 10.79
CA VAL A 76 -3.88 11.36 9.56
C VAL A 76 -3.33 10.59 8.37
N TYR A 77 -4.14 10.35 7.36
CA TYR A 77 -3.65 9.84 6.09
C TYR A 77 -3.02 10.99 5.29
N ALA A 78 -1.71 10.92 5.08
CA ALA A 78 -0.96 11.87 4.28
C ALA A 78 -0.29 11.10 3.13
N PRO A 79 -1.00 10.95 1.99
CA PRO A 79 -0.49 10.18 0.87
C PRO A 79 0.81 10.76 0.33
N LEU A 80 1.62 9.91 -0.30
CA LEU A 80 2.79 10.34 -1.06
C LEU A 80 3.94 10.95 -0.24
N LEU A 81 3.95 10.80 1.09
CA LEU A 81 5.13 11.16 1.91
C LEU A 81 6.38 10.31 1.58
N GLY A 82 6.19 9.17 0.92
CA GLY A 82 7.27 8.29 0.46
C GLY A 82 7.65 8.43 -1.02
N LEU A 83 7.08 9.40 -1.75
CA LEU A 83 7.46 9.56 -3.16
C LEU A 83 8.95 9.87 -3.28
N HIS A 84 9.65 9.06 -4.05
CA HIS A 84 11.01 9.38 -4.44
C HIS A 84 10.98 10.67 -5.26
N THR A 85 11.40 11.78 -4.66
CA THR A 85 11.55 13.11 -5.29
C THR A 85 12.53 13.13 -6.48
N ARG A 86 13.13 11.98 -6.79
CA ARG A 86 14.08 11.76 -7.87
C ARG A 86 13.47 11.07 -9.10
N ALA A 87 12.26 10.53 -9.03
CA ALA A 87 11.60 9.95 -10.19
C ALA A 87 11.17 11.09 -11.13
N LYS A 88 12.01 11.38 -12.11
CA LYS A 88 11.69 12.26 -13.23
C LYS A 88 11.70 11.41 -14.48
N ALA A 89 10.59 11.38 -15.19
CA ALA A 89 10.62 10.99 -16.58
C ALA A 89 11.39 12.09 -17.32
N GLU A 90 12.59 11.77 -17.79
CA GLU A 90 12.98 12.36 -19.06
C GLU A 90 11.91 11.91 -20.06
N SER A 91 11.51 12.78 -20.99
CA SER A 91 10.33 12.59 -21.83
C SER A 91 10.71 12.10 -23.23
N PRO A 92 11.34 10.90 -23.42
CA PRO A 92 11.43 10.33 -24.75
C PRO A 92 10.04 9.88 -25.21
N ALA A 93 9.88 9.72 -26.51
CA ALA A 93 8.68 9.12 -27.08
C ALA A 93 8.48 7.72 -26.46
N PRO A 94 7.27 7.39 -25.96
CA PRO A 94 7.02 6.09 -25.37
C PRO A 94 7.21 4.98 -26.42
N ARG A 95 7.98 3.95 -26.07
CA ARG A 95 8.04 2.66 -26.74
C ARG A 95 6.62 2.13 -26.93
N ARG A 96 6.40 1.35 -27.99
CA ARG A 96 5.11 0.66 -28.21
C ARG A 96 4.86 -0.48 -27.22
N GLU A 97 5.88 -0.88 -26.48
CA GLU A 97 5.87 -2.00 -25.55
C GLU A 97 5.16 -1.66 -24.24
N VAL A 98 4.53 -2.68 -23.66
CA VAL A 98 3.88 -2.62 -22.35
C VAL A 98 4.73 -3.40 -21.37
N MET A 99 5.22 -2.73 -20.33
CA MET A 99 5.99 -3.36 -19.28
C MET A 99 5.05 -4.14 -18.35
N VAL A 100 5.39 -5.38 -18.04
CA VAL A 100 4.69 -6.18 -17.03
C VAL A 100 5.66 -6.41 -15.89
N HIS A 101 5.41 -5.76 -14.76
CA HIS A 101 6.32 -5.77 -13.63
C HIS A 101 6.09 -6.96 -12.70
N ARG A 102 7.20 -7.67 -12.39
CA ARG A 102 7.29 -8.78 -11.42
C ARG A 102 6.36 -9.95 -11.77
N SER A 103 6.77 -10.78 -12.73
CA SER A 103 6.09 -12.04 -13.05
C SER A 103 6.52 -13.26 -12.23
N ASP A 104 7.47 -13.12 -11.30
CA ASP A 104 8.38 -14.25 -11.02
C ASP A 104 8.30 -14.88 -9.60
N ASP A 105 7.49 -14.37 -8.67
CA ASP A 105 7.52 -14.89 -7.27
C ASP A 105 6.29 -15.68 -6.83
N SER A 106 5.29 -15.84 -7.70
CA SER A 106 4.09 -16.60 -7.34
C SER A 106 3.53 -17.41 -8.50
N PHE A 107 3.14 -18.64 -8.20
CA PHE A 107 2.44 -19.53 -9.15
C PHE A 107 1.24 -18.84 -9.81
N ALA A 108 0.56 -17.94 -9.09
CA ALA A 108 -0.52 -17.12 -9.62
C ALA A 108 -0.06 -16.12 -10.70
N GLN A 109 1.05 -15.41 -10.49
CA GLN A 109 1.60 -14.46 -11.47
C GLN A 109 2.18 -15.18 -12.69
N GLU A 110 2.90 -16.28 -12.50
CA GLU A 110 3.45 -17.06 -13.61
C GLU A 110 2.34 -17.64 -14.50
N GLY A 111 1.31 -18.22 -13.88
CA GLY A 111 0.12 -18.71 -14.58
C GLY A 111 -0.58 -17.60 -15.36
N TYR A 112 -0.72 -16.41 -14.77
CA TYR A 112 -1.33 -15.26 -15.44
C TYR A 112 -0.45 -14.69 -16.55
N ALA A 113 0.87 -14.63 -16.38
CA ALA A 113 1.81 -14.21 -17.42
C ALA A 113 1.75 -15.15 -18.64
N ARG A 114 1.69 -16.47 -18.41
CA ARG A 114 1.45 -17.46 -19.49
C ARG A 114 0.11 -17.21 -20.18
N LEU A 115 -0.94 -16.93 -19.42
CA LEU A 115 -2.27 -16.62 -19.95
C LEU A 115 -2.25 -15.35 -20.83
N LEU A 116 -1.62 -14.28 -20.35
CA LEU A 116 -1.46 -13.03 -21.10
C LEU A 116 -0.70 -13.24 -22.41
N ARG A 117 0.41 -13.97 -22.38
CA ARG A 117 1.19 -14.29 -23.60
C ARG A 117 0.33 -15.04 -24.62
N ARG A 118 -0.46 -16.02 -24.18
CA ARG A 118 -1.37 -16.78 -25.05
C ARG A 118 -2.45 -15.90 -25.66
N PHE A 119 -3.13 -15.08 -24.86
CA PHE A 119 -4.15 -14.17 -25.37
C PHE A 119 -3.57 -13.10 -26.30
N ALA A 120 -2.41 -12.54 -25.98
CA ALA A 120 -1.72 -11.58 -26.85
C ALA A 120 -1.36 -12.20 -28.20
N ALA A 121 -0.87 -13.44 -28.23
CA ALA A 121 -0.57 -14.17 -29.45
C ALA A 121 -1.83 -14.44 -30.29
N LEU A 122 -2.93 -14.86 -29.65
CA LEU A 122 -4.21 -15.07 -30.33
C LEU A 122 -4.79 -13.77 -30.89
N TRP A 123 -4.67 -12.67 -30.14
CA TRP A 123 -5.09 -11.34 -30.58
C TRP A 123 -4.25 -10.85 -31.76
N GLY A 124 -2.93 -11.02 -31.68
CA GLY A 124 -1.99 -10.64 -32.74
C GLY A 124 -2.22 -11.36 -34.06
N ARG A 125 -2.76 -12.58 -34.05
CA ARG A 125 -3.19 -13.27 -35.29
C ARG A 125 -4.40 -12.62 -35.95
N ARG A 126 -5.28 -11.98 -35.17
CA ARG A 126 -6.53 -11.36 -35.66
C ARG A 126 -6.38 -9.88 -36.01
N ALA A 127 -5.58 -9.15 -35.23
CA ALA A 127 -5.34 -7.73 -35.41
C ALA A 127 -3.90 -7.37 -34.97
N PRO A 128 -2.88 -7.67 -35.80
CA PRO A 128 -1.46 -7.47 -35.46
C PRO A 128 -1.13 -6.04 -35.00
N GLN A 129 -1.75 -5.04 -35.63
CA GLN A 129 -1.56 -3.62 -35.35
C GLN A 129 -2.11 -3.16 -34.00
N LEU A 130 -3.01 -3.95 -33.38
CA LEU A 130 -3.62 -3.66 -32.08
C LEU A 130 -3.02 -4.51 -30.95
N ALA A 131 -2.18 -5.48 -31.26
CA ALA A 131 -1.66 -6.40 -30.27
C ALA A 131 -0.57 -5.73 -29.41
N PRO A 132 -0.75 -5.65 -28.08
CA PRO A 132 0.28 -5.13 -27.20
C PRO A 132 1.48 -6.08 -27.18
N ARG A 133 2.68 -5.52 -27.30
CA ARG A 133 3.94 -6.25 -27.10
C ARG A 133 4.34 -6.13 -25.64
N PHE A 134 4.26 -7.24 -24.91
CA PHE A 134 4.59 -7.27 -23.49
C PHE A 134 6.08 -7.54 -23.26
N VAL A 135 6.68 -6.79 -22.34
CA VAL A 135 8.01 -7.05 -21.80
C VAL A 135 7.84 -7.43 -20.33
N PHE A 136 8.12 -8.69 -19.99
CA PHE A 136 7.98 -9.20 -18.63
C PHE A 136 9.29 -8.97 -17.88
N ILE A 137 9.21 -8.19 -16.81
CA ILE A 137 10.34 -7.78 -16.00
C ILE A 137 10.37 -8.64 -14.74
N GLY A 138 11.47 -9.36 -14.56
CA GLY A 138 11.66 -10.26 -13.43
C GLY A 138 12.10 -9.59 -12.12
N GLN A 139 12.55 -10.39 -11.16
CA GLN A 139 13.13 -9.87 -9.92
C GLN A 139 14.54 -9.29 -10.10
N GLU A 140 15.33 -9.92 -10.95
CA GLU A 140 16.73 -9.57 -11.24
C GLU A 140 16.84 -8.42 -12.23
N ASP A 141 15.87 -8.32 -13.14
CA ASP A 141 15.75 -7.20 -14.07
C ASP A 141 15.00 -6.05 -13.39
N ARG A 142 15.71 -4.99 -13.01
CA ARG A 142 15.14 -3.83 -12.31
C ARG A 142 15.39 -2.58 -13.13
N PRO A 143 14.54 -2.29 -14.13
CA PRO A 143 14.68 -1.09 -14.92
C PRO A 143 14.61 0.13 -14.01
N SER A 144 15.50 1.08 -14.27
CA SER A 144 15.48 2.41 -13.68
C SER A 144 14.14 3.11 -13.94
N PHE A 145 13.82 4.12 -13.14
CA PHE A 145 12.61 4.93 -13.37
C PHE A 145 12.56 5.55 -14.76
N SER A 146 13.72 6.02 -15.28
CA SER A 146 13.84 6.55 -16.63
C SER A 146 13.54 5.50 -17.70
N GLU A 147 13.98 4.25 -17.52
CA GLU A 147 13.65 3.14 -18.43
C GLU A 147 12.18 2.77 -18.35
N GLN A 148 11.59 2.74 -17.15
CA GLN A 148 10.16 2.46 -16.97
C GLN A 148 9.28 3.51 -17.66
N ALA A 149 9.67 4.79 -17.57
CA ALA A 149 8.95 5.89 -18.21
C ALA A 149 8.94 5.81 -19.75
N GLN A 150 9.85 5.02 -20.35
CA GLN A 150 9.87 4.80 -21.79
C GLN A 150 8.77 3.84 -22.26
N TYR A 151 8.12 3.06 -21.40
CA TYR A 151 7.08 2.14 -21.85
C TYR A 151 5.75 2.86 -22.09
N ARG A 152 4.94 2.35 -23.04
CA ARG A 152 3.59 2.89 -23.30
C ARG A 152 2.70 2.82 -22.06
N ALA A 153 2.82 1.72 -21.34
CA ALA A 153 2.06 1.45 -20.14
C ALA A 153 2.81 0.46 -19.26
N LEU A 154 2.44 0.46 -17.99
CA LEU A 154 2.94 -0.45 -16.98
C LEU A 154 1.79 -1.30 -16.44
N VAL A 155 1.94 -2.63 -16.41
CA VAL A 155 1.06 -3.55 -15.70
C VAL A 155 1.77 -3.96 -14.42
N VAL A 156 1.18 -3.66 -13.26
CA VAL A 156 1.73 -4.00 -11.94
C VAL A 156 0.83 -5.00 -11.24
N PHE A 157 1.43 -6.05 -10.67
CA PHE A 157 0.78 -6.98 -9.76
C PHE A 157 1.32 -6.74 -8.35
N PRO A 158 0.67 -5.87 -7.55
CA PRO A 158 1.27 -5.48 -6.29
C PRO A 158 1.20 -6.61 -5.27
N ARG A 159 2.31 -6.85 -4.57
CA ARG A 159 2.40 -7.84 -3.47
C ARG A 159 1.74 -7.35 -2.19
N GLN A 160 1.59 -6.03 -2.05
CA GLN A 160 1.09 -5.41 -0.85
C GLN A 160 0.13 -4.26 -1.16
N PRO A 161 -0.79 -3.95 -0.23
CA PRO A 161 -1.72 -2.82 -0.32
C PRO A 161 -1.09 -1.43 -0.52
N HIS A 162 0.22 -1.29 -0.26
CA HIS A 162 0.94 -0.02 -0.26
C HIS A 162 2.24 -0.07 -1.09
N GLU A 163 2.31 -0.90 -2.13
CA GLU A 163 3.55 -1.09 -2.91
C GLU A 163 4.10 0.22 -3.50
N VAL A 164 5.34 0.55 -3.11
CA VAL A 164 6.03 1.81 -3.44
C VAL A 164 6.11 2.07 -4.95
N LYS A 165 6.33 1.02 -5.75
CA LYS A 165 6.44 1.15 -7.21
C LYS A 165 5.18 1.68 -7.88
N LEU A 166 3.99 1.41 -7.32
CA LEU A 166 2.74 1.96 -7.82
C LEU A 166 2.69 3.48 -7.59
N ALA A 167 3.16 3.94 -6.43
CA ALA A 167 3.24 5.38 -6.13
C ALA A 167 4.26 6.09 -7.04
N ASP A 168 5.42 5.47 -7.30
CA ASP A 168 6.42 6.04 -8.19
C ASP A 168 5.96 6.10 -9.65
N ALA A 169 5.38 5.02 -10.18
CA ALA A 169 4.78 5.01 -11.52
C ALA A 169 3.68 6.06 -11.64
N PHE A 170 2.86 6.22 -10.59
CA PHE A 170 1.85 7.27 -10.52
C PHE A 170 2.47 8.66 -10.58
N ALA A 171 3.55 8.89 -9.84
CA ALA A 171 4.24 10.18 -9.79
C ALA A 171 4.97 10.55 -11.08
N MET A 172 5.37 9.54 -11.87
CA MET A 172 5.92 9.71 -13.21
C MET A 172 4.85 9.88 -14.29
N GLU A 173 3.56 9.81 -13.93
CA GLU A 173 2.45 9.84 -14.89
C GLU A 173 2.55 8.70 -15.92
N LEU A 174 3.11 7.55 -15.51
CA LEU A 174 3.14 6.36 -16.35
C LEU A 174 1.76 5.70 -16.32
N VAL A 175 1.13 5.52 -17.48
CA VAL A 175 -0.19 4.87 -17.56
C VAL A 175 -0.08 3.46 -16.97
N THR A 176 -0.68 3.28 -15.81
CA THR A 176 -0.49 2.09 -14.99
C THR A 176 -1.78 1.30 -14.91
N PHE A 177 -1.70 0.00 -15.18
CA PHE A 177 -2.75 -0.99 -15.11
C PHE A 177 -2.50 -1.94 -13.95
N VAL A 178 -3.56 -2.33 -13.29
CA VAL A 178 -3.52 -3.14 -12.06
C VAL A 178 -4.79 -4.01 -11.97
N PRO A 179 -4.72 -5.26 -11.45
CA PRO A 179 -5.87 -6.18 -11.39
C PRO A 179 -7.05 -5.78 -10.47
N ASP A 180 -8.17 -5.30 -10.98
CA ASP A 180 -9.35 -4.93 -10.18
C ASP A 180 -10.13 -6.16 -9.66
N GLU A 181 -11.14 -5.97 -8.82
CA GLU A 181 -12.01 -7.06 -8.36
C GLU A 181 -12.68 -7.77 -9.56
N PRO A 182 -12.64 -9.11 -9.63
CA PRO A 182 -12.23 -10.03 -8.57
C PRO A 182 -10.75 -10.45 -8.62
N LEU A 183 -9.96 -10.06 -9.63
CA LEU A 183 -8.55 -10.45 -9.76
C LEU A 183 -7.69 -9.92 -8.61
N ALA A 184 -7.99 -8.75 -8.06
CA ALA A 184 -7.31 -8.19 -6.89
C ALA A 184 -7.16 -9.21 -5.75
N HIS A 185 -8.21 -10.00 -5.49
CA HIS A 185 -8.26 -11.08 -4.49
C HIS A 185 -7.21 -12.17 -4.69
N ARG A 186 -6.81 -12.40 -5.93
CA ARG A 186 -5.80 -13.40 -6.28
C ARG A 186 -4.37 -12.87 -6.21
N PHE A 187 -4.17 -11.56 -6.38
CA PHE A 187 -2.82 -10.98 -6.50
C PHE A 187 -2.36 -10.21 -5.27
N VAL A 188 -3.26 -9.52 -4.56
CA VAL A 188 -2.92 -8.77 -3.32
C VAL A 188 -2.97 -9.67 -2.10
N TRP A 189 -4.09 -10.39 -1.95
CA TRP A 189 -4.49 -10.96 -0.67
C TRP A 189 -3.79 -12.25 -0.25
N PRO A 190 -3.23 -13.10 -1.13
CA PRO A 190 -2.41 -14.23 -0.69
C PRO A 190 -1.18 -13.80 0.12
N PHE A 191 -0.77 -12.54 0.00
CA PHE A 191 0.44 -11.97 0.61
C PHE A 191 0.13 -10.84 1.62
N ALA A 192 -1.14 -10.47 1.79
CA ALA A 192 -1.53 -9.26 2.48
C ALA A 192 -2.81 -9.42 3.31
N ARG A 193 -2.92 -10.46 4.14
CA ARG A 193 -3.94 -10.47 5.22
C ARG A 193 -3.94 -9.14 5.97
N PRO A 194 -5.04 -8.72 6.63
CA PRO A 194 -5.23 -7.36 7.18
C PRO A 194 -4.09 -6.74 8.03
N PHE A 195 -3.07 -7.51 8.41
CA PHE A 195 -1.88 -7.09 9.15
C PHE A 195 -0.58 -7.12 8.33
N GLY A 196 -0.64 -7.34 7.02
CA GLY A 196 0.53 -7.37 6.13
C GLY A 196 1.46 -8.57 6.36
N PHE A 197 0.93 -9.70 6.83
CA PHE A 197 1.75 -10.88 7.11
C PHE A 197 2.36 -11.45 5.82
N TRP A 198 3.69 -11.34 5.70
CA TRP A 198 4.48 -11.94 4.63
C TRP A 198 4.72 -13.44 4.83
N THR A 199 4.45 -13.97 6.04
CA THR A 199 4.80 -15.34 6.39
C THR A 199 3.68 -16.32 6.03
N ARG A 200 4.04 -17.37 5.29
CA ARG A 200 3.13 -18.49 4.98
C ARG A 200 2.82 -19.35 6.20
N GLU A 201 3.60 -19.24 7.26
CA GLU A 201 3.51 -20.03 8.49
C GLU A 201 2.32 -19.60 9.36
N ALA A 202 1.47 -20.56 9.71
CA ALA A 202 0.27 -20.33 10.53
C ALA A 202 0.61 -19.87 11.95
N ASP A 203 1.67 -20.41 12.55
CA ASP A 203 2.06 -20.15 13.93
C ASP A 203 2.55 -18.71 14.12
N HIS A 204 3.35 -18.22 13.17
CA HIS A 204 3.80 -16.83 13.17
C HIS A 204 2.61 -15.85 13.09
N ARG A 205 1.57 -16.20 12.32
CA ARG A 205 0.34 -15.41 12.23
C ARG A 205 -0.45 -15.42 13.54
N ALA A 206 -0.65 -16.59 14.13
CA ALA A 206 -1.37 -16.73 15.40
C ALA A 206 -0.67 -15.98 16.54
N ALA A 207 0.66 -16.06 16.60
CA ALA A 207 1.49 -15.34 17.56
C ALA A 207 1.34 -13.81 17.41
N MET A 208 1.42 -13.29 16.18
CA MET A 208 1.30 -11.85 15.94
C MET A 208 -0.12 -11.32 16.17
N TRP A 209 -1.15 -12.05 15.75
CA TRP A 209 -2.54 -11.71 16.10
C TRP A 209 -2.75 -11.69 17.62
N GLY A 210 -2.16 -12.66 18.32
CA GLY A 210 -2.22 -12.75 19.78
C GLY A 210 -1.59 -11.57 20.53
N ARG A 211 -0.74 -10.78 19.87
CA ARG A 211 -0.05 -9.61 20.44
C ARG A 211 -0.76 -8.29 20.13
N SER A 212 -1.90 -8.33 19.43
CA SER A 212 -2.71 -7.14 19.15
C SER A 212 -3.28 -6.56 20.46
N PRO A 213 -3.16 -5.25 20.71
CA PRO A 213 -3.68 -4.61 21.93
C PRO A 213 -5.16 -4.83 22.22
N TRP A 214 -5.97 -5.20 21.23
CA TRP A 214 -7.38 -5.59 21.43
C TRP A 214 -7.52 -6.85 22.28
N ARG A 215 -6.65 -7.85 22.10
CA ARG A 215 -6.65 -9.07 22.91
C ARG A 215 -6.22 -8.81 24.36
N ALA A 216 -5.35 -7.81 24.56
CA ALA A 216 -4.88 -7.41 25.89
C ALA A 216 -5.90 -6.53 26.63
N ALA A 217 -6.68 -5.72 25.91
CA ALA A 217 -7.66 -4.80 26.50
C ALA A 217 -9.00 -5.47 26.86
N ALA A 218 -9.35 -6.57 26.19
CA ALA A 218 -10.54 -7.36 26.49
C ALA A 218 -10.38 -8.79 25.92
N PRO A 219 -9.82 -9.74 26.69
CA PRO A 219 -9.61 -11.11 26.23
C PRO A 219 -10.91 -11.82 25.80
N ASP A 220 -12.06 -11.35 26.30
CA ASP A 220 -13.40 -11.90 26.03
C ASP A 220 -14.28 -11.00 25.13
N CYS A 221 -13.79 -9.83 24.70
CA CYS A 221 -14.52 -9.04 23.70
C CYS A 221 -14.09 -9.48 22.30
N GLU A 222 -14.99 -10.19 21.62
CA GLU A 222 -14.89 -10.34 20.17
C GLU A 222 -14.80 -8.96 19.49
N PRO A 223 -14.02 -8.87 18.40
CA PRO A 223 -13.72 -7.60 17.73
C PRO A 223 -15.00 -6.85 17.34
N ARG A 224 -15.18 -5.62 17.84
CA ARG A 224 -16.29 -4.72 17.43
C ARG A 224 -16.05 -4.01 16.09
N ALA A 225 -15.22 -4.56 15.20
CA ALA A 225 -15.22 -4.21 13.78
C ALA A 225 -16.02 -5.29 13.03
N PRO A 226 -16.95 -4.89 12.15
CA PRO A 226 -18.37 -5.22 12.34
C PRO A 226 -18.61 -6.71 12.67
N ALA A 227 -18.63 -7.07 13.96
CA ALA A 227 -19.01 -8.40 14.45
C ALA A 227 -20.37 -8.84 13.87
N ARG A 228 -21.31 -7.91 13.70
CA ARG A 228 -22.62 -8.22 13.08
C ARG A 228 -22.56 -8.68 11.62
N ALA A 229 -21.43 -8.53 10.92
CA ALA A 229 -21.23 -9.07 9.57
C ALA A 229 -20.31 -10.30 9.53
N LEU A 230 -19.71 -10.68 10.66
CA LEU A 230 -18.61 -11.66 10.72
C LEU A 230 -18.75 -12.73 11.84
N ASP A 231 -19.82 -12.70 12.64
CA ASP A 231 -20.08 -13.73 13.65
C ASP A 231 -20.21 -15.12 12.99
N GLY A 232 -19.25 -16.01 13.29
CA GLY A 232 -19.21 -17.41 12.83
C GLY A 232 -18.01 -17.83 11.98
N MET A 233 -17.03 -16.95 11.73
CA MET A 233 -15.89 -17.28 10.85
C MET A 233 -14.66 -17.75 11.64
N PRO A 234 -14.22 -19.03 11.54
CA PRO A 234 -12.90 -19.41 11.99
C PRO A 234 -11.87 -18.68 11.13
N LEU A 235 -10.99 -17.90 11.77
CA LEU A 235 -9.84 -17.22 11.18
C LEU A 235 -8.74 -18.23 10.74
N MET A 236 -9.12 -19.33 10.08
CA MET A 236 -8.22 -20.27 9.44
C MET A 236 -8.38 -20.18 7.92
N LEU A 237 -7.56 -19.32 7.33
CA LEU A 237 -7.30 -19.32 5.90
C LEU A 237 -6.10 -20.25 5.67
N GLU A 238 -6.33 -21.38 5.02
CA GLU A 238 -5.29 -22.20 4.40
C GLU A 238 -4.77 -21.49 3.13
N PRO A 239 -3.46 -21.45 2.84
CA PRO A 239 -2.93 -20.71 1.68
C PRO A 239 -3.34 -21.25 0.31
N ASN A 240 -3.87 -22.48 0.23
CA ASN A 240 -4.13 -23.18 -1.03
C ASN A 240 -5.53 -23.82 -1.13
N ALA A 241 -6.40 -23.67 -0.12
CA ALA A 241 -7.77 -24.13 -0.22
C ALA A 241 -8.61 -23.12 -0.99
N SER A 242 -9.60 -23.61 -1.75
CA SER A 242 -10.62 -22.81 -2.42
C SER A 242 -11.02 -21.60 -1.56
N LEU A 243 -10.94 -20.38 -2.12
CA LEU A 243 -11.38 -19.17 -1.44
C LEU A 243 -12.84 -19.37 -1.04
N SER A 244 -13.09 -19.67 0.23
CA SER A 244 -14.45 -19.77 0.74
C SER A 244 -15.14 -18.41 0.55
N LEU A 245 -16.47 -18.40 0.39
CA LEU A 245 -17.22 -17.15 0.23
C LEU A 245 -16.95 -16.16 1.38
N ALA A 246 -16.76 -16.70 2.58
CA ALA A 246 -16.26 -16.01 3.76
C ALA A 246 -14.96 -15.24 3.55
N SER A 247 -13.97 -15.91 2.95
CA SER A 247 -12.64 -15.36 2.66
C SER A 247 -12.72 -14.19 1.69
N LEU A 248 -13.58 -14.30 0.67
CA LEU A 248 -13.82 -13.24 -0.30
C LEU A 248 -14.51 -12.02 0.34
N ALA A 249 -15.47 -12.22 1.23
CA ALA A 249 -16.15 -11.11 1.93
C ALA A 249 -15.16 -10.26 2.74
N VAL A 250 -14.25 -10.91 3.47
CA VAL A 250 -13.19 -10.21 4.22
C VAL A 250 -12.27 -9.45 3.26
N GLN A 251 -11.83 -10.07 2.16
CA GLN A 251 -10.94 -9.41 1.20
C GLN A 251 -11.60 -8.19 0.53
N ARG A 252 -12.90 -8.28 0.20
CA ARG A 252 -13.70 -7.17 -0.32
C ARG A 252 -13.83 -6.03 0.67
N PHE A 253 -14.02 -6.34 1.96
CA PHE A 253 -14.08 -5.31 3.01
C PHE A 253 -12.80 -4.46 3.03
N TRP A 254 -11.64 -5.09 2.89
CA TRP A 254 -10.35 -4.41 2.99
C TRP A 254 -9.89 -3.76 1.68
N TRP A 255 -10.43 -4.17 0.53
CA TRP A 255 -10.03 -3.66 -0.78
C TRP A 255 -10.08 -2.13 -0.90
N PRO A 256 -11.16 -1.42 -0.51
CA PRO A 256 -11.25 0.04 -0.58
C PRO A 256 -10.19 0.77 0.26
N TRP A 257 -9.57 0.08 1.21
CA TRP A 257 -8.54 0.63 2.09
C TRP A 257 -7.13 0.51 1.52
N THR A 258 -6.95 -0.20 0.39
CA THR A 258 -5.64 -0.30 -0.26
C THR A 258 -5.29 1.01 -0.97
N GLU A 259 -4.02 1.41 -1.00
CA GLU A 259 -3.59 2.61 -1.76
C GLU A 259 -3.96 2.45 -3.24
N TRP A 260 -3.90 1.21 -3.71
CA TRP A 260 -4.32 0.82 -5.04
C TRP A 260 -5.78 1.21 -5.35
N ALA A 261 -6.76 0.77 -4.56
CA ALA A 261 -8.16 1.12 -4.81
C ALA A 261 -8.40 2.64 -4.86
N VAL A 262 -7.66 3.41 -4.05
CA VAL A 262 -7.74 4.88 -4.06
C VAL A 262 -7.11 5.46 -5.34
N LEU A 263 -6.03 4.86 -5.85
CA LEU A 263 -5.37 5.34 -7.06
C LEU A 263 -6.14 5.03 -8.34
N LEU A 264 -7.02 4.00 -8.34
CA LEU A 264 -7.95 3.75 -9.45
C LEU A 264 -8.83 4.99 -9.74
N GLN A 265 -9.28 5.66 -8.69
CA GLN A 265 -10.06 6.91 -8.80
C GLN A 265 -9.21 8.10 -9.27
N ALA A 266 -7.89 7.95 -9.32
CA ALA A 266 -6.93 9.01 -9.62
C ALA A 266 -6.22 8.82 -10.97
N GLY A 267 -6.67 7.88 -11.81
CA GLY A 267 -6.13 7.65 -13.16
C GLY A 267 -5.28 6.38 -13.30
N VAL A 268 -5.10 5.59 -12.25
CA VAL A 268 -4.65 4.19 -12.42
C VAL A 268 -5.80 3.38 -13.01
N GLN A 269 -5.50 2.46 -13.92
CA GLN A 269 -6.50 1.68 -14.65
C GLN A 269 -6.70 0.30 -14.02
N GLY A 270 -7.95 -0.08 -13.75
CA GLY A 270 -8.31 -1.40 -13.23
C GLY A 270 -8.63 -2.37 -14.36
N PHE A 271 -8.19 -3.62 -14.26
CA PHE A 271 -8.63 -4.68 -15.17
C PHE A 271 -9.14 -5.92 -14.44
N VAL A 272 -10.25 -6.49 -14.89
CA VAL A 272 -10.92 -7.63 -14.22
C VAL A 272 -10.59 -8.97 -14.86
N SER A 273 -9.93 -8.98 -16.03
CA SER A 273 -9.53 -10.19 -16.76
C SER A 273 -8.38 -9.92 -17.73
N ALA A 274 -7.74 -10.98 -18.24
CA ALA A 274 -6.74 -10.85 -19.31
C ALA A 274 -7.34 -10.28 -20.62
N PRO A 275 -8.52 -10.73 -21.11
CA PRO A 275 -9.17 -10.11 -22.26
C PRO A 275 -9.50 -8.63 -22.05
N ASP A 276 -9.98 -8.26 -20.86
CA ASP A 276 -10.28 -6.86 -20.52
C ASP A 276 -9.03 -5.99 -20.59
N LEU A 277 -7.92 -6.42 -19.98
CA LEU A 277 -6.63 -5.73 -20.08
C LEU A 277 -6.21 -5.51 -21.55
N LEU A 278 -6.35 -6.52 -22.41
CA LEU A 278 -6.02 -6.39 -23.82
C LEU A 278 -6.91 -5.40 -24.57
N VAL A 279 -8.21 -5.38 -24.29
CA VAL A 279 -9.15 -4.39 -24.85
C VAL A 279 -8.74 -2.98 -24.43
N GLN A 280 -8.44 -2.76 -23.15
CA GLN A 280 -8.03 -1.46 -22.64
C GLN A 280 -6.71 -1.00 -23.28
N LEU A 281 -5.71 -1.90 -23.37
CA LEU A 281 -4.43 -1.60 -24.03
C LEU A 281 -4.58 -1.33 -25.53
N ALA A 282 -5.47 -2.03 -26.23
CA ALA A 282 -5.76 -1.77 -27.63
C ALA A 282 -6.37 -0.38 -27.85
N ARG A 283 -7.18 0.09 -26.90
CA ARG A 283 -7.82 1.43 -26.92
C ARG A 283 -6.92 2.56 -26.45
N LEU A 284 -5.78 2.27 -25.84
CA LEU A 284 -4.88 3.26 -25.24
C LEU A 284 -4.11 4.07 -26.31
N GLY A 285 -4.80 4.90 -27.08
CA GLY A 285 -4.17 5.85 -28.00
C GLY A 285 -3.47 7.01 -27.27
N SER A 286 -2.79 7.86 -28.01
CA SER A 286 -2.12 9.06 -27.46
C SER A 286 -3.08 9.98 -26.72
N THR A 287 -4.29 10.18 -27.25
CA THR A 287 -5.33 11.01 -26.62
C THR A 287 -5.80 10.43 -25.29
N GLU A 288 -6.11 9.13 -25.24
CA GLU A 288 -6.55 8.47 -24.00
C GLU A 288 -5.43 8.45 -22.94
N ALA A 289 -4.21 8.12 -23.36
CA ALA A 289 -3.04 8.16 -22.48
C ALA A 289 -2.84 9.56 -21.89
N SER A 290 -2.91 10.61 -22.72
CA SER A 290 -2.80 12.01 -22.26
C SER A 290 -3.91 12.37 -21.27
N ALA A 291 -5.15 11.95 -21.52
CA ALA A 291 -6.27 12.20 -20.61
C ALA A 291 -6.08 11.50 -19.26
N ILE A 292 -5.59 10.24 -19.26
CA ILE A 292 -5.21 9.52 -18.04
C ILE A 292 -4.11 10.27 -17.28
N GLN A 293 -3.04 10.66 -17.97
CA GLN A 293 -1.91 11.39 -17.38
C GLN A 293 -2.33 12.72 -16.74
N VAL A 294 -3.21 13.48 -17.39
CA VAL A 294 -3.76 14.73 -16.82
C VAL A 294 -4.53 14.47 -15.52
N ARG A 295 -5.32 13.38 -15.45
CA ARG A 295 -6.00 12.99 -14.20
C ARG A 295 -5.01 12.65 -13.10
N MET A 296 -3.99 11.85 -13.42
CA MET A 296 -2.92 11.45 -12.49
C MET A 296 -2.18 12.68 -11.95
N ARG A 297 -1.73 13.56 -12.84
CA ARG A 297 -1.06 14.83 -12.49
C ARG A 297 -1.90 15.69 -11.56
N ARG A 298 -3.19 15.90 -11.89
CA ARG A 298 -4.11 16.69 -11.06
C ARG A 298 -4.24 16.10 -9.66
N ALA A 299 -4.43 14.78 -9.56
CA ALA A 299 -4.54 14.09 -8.28
C ALA A 299 -3.22 14.13 -7.49
N GLN A 300 -2.07 14.00 -8.16
CA GLN A 300 -0.75 14.14 -7.55
C GLN A 300 -0.54 15.53 -6.94
N VAL A 301 -0.88 16.61 -7.67
CA VAL A 301 -0.81 18.00 -7.17
C VAL A 301 -1.70 18.17 -5.94
N GLN A 302 -2.95 17.68 -5.98
CA GLN A 302 -3.86 17.76 -4.84
C GLN A 302 -3.32 17.03 -3.61
N ARG A 303 -2.79 15.82 -3.79
CA ARG A 303 -2.19 15.03 -2.71
C ARG A 303 -0.95 15.73 -2.14
N ARG A 304 -0.06 16.25 -2.99
CA ARG A 304 1.11 17.04 -2.57
C ARG A 304 0.71 18.26 -1.74
N HIS A 305 -0.30 19.01 -2.17
CA HIS A 305 -0.81 20.16 -1.42
C HIS A 305 -1.37 19.75 -0.04
N ARG A 306 -2.12 18.65 0.04
CA ARG A 306 -2.64 18.13 1.33
C ARG A 306 -1.50 17.74 2.25
N THR A 307 -0.50 17.04 1.74
CA THR A 307 0.68 16.59 2.50
C THR A 307 1.52 17.76 3.01
N LEU A 308 1.81 18.76 2.16
CA LEU A 308 2.52 19.97 2.59
C LEU A 308 1.75 20.76 3.64
N ARG A 309 0.43 20.88 3.50
CA ARG A 309 -0.42 21.55 4.49
C ARG A 309 -0.39 20.82 5.83
N TRP A 310 -0.42 19.50 5.82
CA TRP A 310 -0.28 18.70 7.04
C TRP A 310 1.08 18.94 7.71
N TRP A 311 2.19 18.85 6.96
CA TRP A 311 3.54 19.11 7.47
C TRP A 311 3.67 20.47 8.12
N ARG A 312 3.20 21.54 7.45
CA ARG A 312 3.26 22.91 7.99
C ARG A 312 2.52 23.04 9.32
N ARG A 313 1.34 22.41 9.43
CA ARG A 313 0.55 22.41 10.67
C ARG A 313 1.25 21.63 11.78
N ALA A 314 1.76 20.45 11.46
CA ALA A 314 2.44 19.59 12.43
C ALA A 314 3.72 20.25 12.97
N ALA A 315 4.56 20.80 12.09
CA ALA A 315 5.76 21.52 12.46
C ALA A 315 5.45 22.81 13.25
N GLY A 316 4.42 23.57 12.85
CA GLY A 316 3.99 24.77 13.58
C GLY A 316 3.54 24.47 15.01
N ALA A 317 2.77 23.39 15.20
CA ALA A 317 2.34 22.95 16.52
C ALA A 317 3.52 22.53 17.42
N ALA A 318 4.50 21.80 16.86
CA ALA A 318 5.71 21.42 17.58
C ALA A 318 6.55 22.65 18.00
N CYS A 319 6.74 23.62 17.10
CA CYS A 319 7.52 24.84 17.37
C CYS A 319 6.88 25.72 18.45
N HIS A 320 5.57 25.90 18.42
CA HIS A 320 4.84 26.68 19.43
C HIS A 320 5.00 26.08 20.83
N GLN A 321 4.99 24.74 20.93
CA GLN A 321 5.17 24.06 22.20
C GLN A 321 6.58 24.21 22.77
N MET A 322 7.62 24.13 21.93
CA MET A 322 9.01 24.35 22.35
C MET A 322 9.21 25.74 22.94
N ARG A 323 8.66 26.78 22.29
CA ARG A 323 8.76 28.17 22.76
C ARG A 323 8.10 28.39 24.12
N ARG A 324 6.96 27.74 24.38
CA ARG A 324 6.29 27.81 25.70
C ARG A 324 7.13 27.22 26.82
N LYS A 325 7.81 26.09 26.59
CA LYS A 325 8.70 25.48 27.60
C LYS A 325 9.90 26.37 27.93
N SER A 326 10.48 27.07 26.95
CA SER A 326 11.63 27.95 27.16
C SER A 326 11.28 29.27 27.86
N GLY A 327 10.03 29.74 27.78
CA GLY A 327 9.58 31.01 28.38
C GLY A 327 9.00 30.90 29.79
N GLY A 328 8.73 29.69 30.28
CA GLY A 328 8.09 29.44 31.59
C GLY A 328 9.05 29.08 32.73
N GLY A 329 10.37 29.09 32.49
CA GLY A 329 11.38 28.93 33.53
C GLY A 329 11.95 30.28 33.93
N LYS A 330 11.31 30.94 34.91
CA LYS A 330 11.91 31.98 35.73
C LYS A 330 11.66 31.65 37.19
#